data_AF-A0A398DJX9-F1
#
_entry.id   AF-A0A398DJX9-F1
#
_cell.length_a   1.000
_cell.length_b   1.000
_cell.length_c   1.000
_cell.angle_alpha   90.00
_cell.angle_beta   90.00
_cell.angle_gamma   90.00
#
_symmetry.space_group_name_H-M   'P 1'
#
loop_
_entity.id
_entity.type
_entity.pdbx_description
1 polymer ?
#
loop_
_entity_poly.entity_id
_entity_poly.type
_entity_poly.pdbx_seq_one_letter_code
_entity_poly.pdbx_strand_id
1 'polypeptide(L)'
;MKHFVRLVLALVLCPVLGLSGVLVGIPAVRAADTGSWAAANTGLTGMNVLCFAINPQNPSTLYAGTDIGGVFRSTDSDATWAAAIKTITITYQP
;
A
#
# COMPACT_ATOMS: atom_id res chain seq x y z
N MET A 1 32.77 39.87 -16.98
CA MET A 1 31.47 40.53 -16.67
C MET A 1 30.25 39.76 -17.20
N LYS A 2 30.23 39.31 -18.46
CA LYS A 2 29.08 38.62 -19.09
C LYS A 2 28.67 37.29 -18.43
N HIS A 3 29.63 36.51 -17.93
CA HIS A 3 29.37 35.23 -17.27
C HIS A 3 28.96 35.37 -15.79
N PHE A 4 29.37 36.46 -15.14
CA PHE A 4 28.99 36.75 -13.75
C PHE A 4 27.52 37.19 -13.66
N VAL A 5 27.06 38.02 -14.61
CA VAL A 5 25.66 38.44 -14.70
C VAL A 5 24.72 37.26 -14.98
N ARG A 6 25.14 36.28 -15.79
CA ARG A 6 24.37 35.05 -16.04
C ARG A 6 24.27 34.13 -14.83
N LEU A 7 25.32 34.05 -14.01
CA LEU A 7 25.34 33.25 -12.79
C LEU A 7 24.44 33.86 -11.69
N VAL A 8 24.49 35.18 -11.52
CA VAL A 8 23.64 35.92 -10.56
C VAL A 8 22.17 35.89 -10.98
N LEU A 9 21.87 36.02 -12.29
CA LEU A 9 20.51 35.90 -12.80
C LEU A 9 19.94 34.48 -12.60
N ALA A 10 20.75 33.43 -12.79
CA ALA A 10 20.35 32.04 -12.56
C ALA A 10 20.13 31.70 -11.07
N LEU A 11 20.91 32.29 -10.16
CA LEU A 11 20.78 32.09 -8.71
C LEU A 11 19.59 32.83 -8.09
N VAL A 12 19.13 33.94 -8.70
CA VAL A 12 18.03 34.77 -8.17
C VAL A 12 16.66 34.43 -8.82
N LEU A 13 16.61 33.91 -10.05
CA LEU A 13 15.35 33.49 -10.71
C LEU A 13 14.91 32.05 -10.40
N CYS A 14 15.80 31.19 -9.87
CA CYS A 14 15.47 29.80 -9.56
C CYS A 14 14.61 29.61 -8.28
N PRO A 15 14.74 30.42 -7.21
CA PRO A 15 13.85 30.27 -6.07
C PRO A 15 12.43 30.77 -6.36
N VAL A 16 12.27 31.79 -7.23
CA VAL A 16 10.96 32.43 -7.47
C VAL A 16 10.06 31.58 -8.39
N LEU A 17 10.63 30.82 -9.32
CA LEU A 17 9.88 29.83 -10.11
C LEU A 17 9.75 28.47 -9.40
N GLY A 18 10.64 28.17 -8.45
CA GLY A 18 10.52 27.01 -7.55
C GLY A 18 9.45 27.21 -6.46
N LEU A 19 9.27 28.42 -5.93
CA LEU A 19 8.27 28.67 -4.89
C LEU A 19 6.83 28.81 -5.42
N SER A 20 6.64 29.04 -6.73
CA SER A 20 5.32 28.99 -7.37
C SER A 20 4.92 27.59 -7.84
N GLY A 21 5.86 26.62 -7.86
CA GLY A 21 5.62 25.22 -8.24
C GLY A 21 5.57 24.23 -7.05
N VAL A 22 5.86 24.67 -5.83
CA VAL A 22 5.78 23.83 -4.61
C VAL A 22 4.35 23.76 -4.04
N LEU A 23 3.34 23.96 -4.89
CA LEU A 23 1.94 23.60 -4.64
C LEU A 23 1.56 22.18 -5.15
N VAL A 24 2.50 21.38 -5.65
CA VAL A 24 2.23 19.96 -5.98
C VAL A 24 3.38 19.07 -5.51
N GLY A 25 3.83 19.30 -4.28
CA GLY A 25 4.58 18.32 -3.49
C GLY A 25 3.64 17.28 -2.89
N ILE A 26 2.86 16.60 -3.72
CA ILE A 26 2.17 15.37 -3.31
C ILE A 26 3.04 14.20 -3.80
N PRO A 27 3.66 13.42 -2.91
CA PRO A 27 3.17 12.07 -2.85
C PRO A 27 1.74 12.17 -2.32
N ALA A 28 0.80 11.55 -3.01
CA ALA A 28 -0.51 11.27 -2.46
C ALA A 28 -0.33 10.40 -1.21
N VAL A 29 0.05 11.00 -0.09
CA VAL A 29 -0.23 10.42 1.21
C VAL A 29 -1.72 10.59 1.30
N ARG A 30 -2.47 9.57 0.85
CA ARG A 30 -3.82 9.38 1.35
C ARG A 30 -3.66 9.59 2.86
N ALA A 31 -4.18 10.70 3.36
CA ALA A 31 -4.46 10.77 4.77
C ALA A 31 -5.31 9.52 5.00
N ALA A 32 -4.71 8.53 5.68
CA ALA A 32 -5.49 7.47 6.28
C ALA A 32 -6.41 8.25 7.22
N ASP A 33 -7.61 8.43 6.70
CA ASP A 33 -8.82 8.82 7.37
C ASP A 33 -8.75 8.36 8.83
N THR A 34 -8.99 9.34 9.70
CA THR A 34 -8.68 9.33 11.12
C THR A 34 -9.25 8.11 11.85
N GLY A 35 -8.46 7.04 11.87
CA GLY A 35 -8.03 6.35 13.09
C GLY A 35 -9.08 5.58 13.88
N SER A 36 -10.12 5.04 13.26
CA SER A 36 -10.97 4.05 13.92
C SER A 36 -10.60 2.64 13.45
N TRP A 37 -9.90 1.89 14.29
CA TRP A 37 -9.64 0.48 14.05
C TRP A 37 -10.92 -0.31 14.34
N ALA A 38 -11.44 -0.99 13.33
CA ALA A 38 -12.52 -1.95 13.49
C ALA A 38 -11.94 -3.37 13.43
N ALA A 39 -12.56 -4.30 14.16
CA ALA A 39 -12.19 -5.71 14.04
C ALA A 39 -12.63 -6.24 12.67
N ALA A 40 -11.67 -6.79 11.91
CA ALA A 40 -11.87 -7.36 10.58
C ALA A 40 -11.68 -8.88 10.60
N ASN A 41 -12.46 -9.57 11.45
CA ASN A 41 -12.29 -11.01 11.73
C ASN A 41 -13.48 -11.88 11.30
N THR A 42 -14.43 -11.32 10.55
CA THR A 42 -15.60 -12.07 10.05
C THR A 42 -15.16 -13.23 9.16
N GLY A 43 -15.36 -14.46 9.62
CA GLY A 43 -14.98 -15.69 8.89
C GLY A 43 -13.56 -16.21 9.16
N LEU A 44 -12.75 -15.49 9.95
CA LEU A 44 -11.51 -16.03 10.48
C LEU A 44 -11.81 -16.98 11.64
N THR A 45 -11.47 -18.25 11.49
CA THR A 45 -11.64 -19.26 12.54
C THR A 45 -10.35 -19.54 13.32
N GLY A 46 -9.22 -18.98 12.88
CA GLY A 46 -7.94 -19.05 13.59
C GLY A 46 -7.84 -18.07 14.74
N MET A 47 -7.18 -18.49 15.83
CA MET A 47 -7.06 -17.68 17.05
C MET A 47 -6.04 -16.55 16.88
N ASN A 48 -4.95 -16.79 16.14
CA ASN A 48 -3.91 -15.79 15.91
C ASN A 48 -3.57 -15.66 14.42
N VAL A 49 -3.52 -14.42 13.93
CA VAL A 49 -2.97 -14.11 12.61
C VAL A 49 -1.45 -13.95 12.75
N LEU A 50 -0.70 -14.81 12.06
CA LEU A 50 0.77 -14.82 12.08
C LEU A 50 1.38 -13.98 10.96
N CYS A 51 0.70 -13.88 9.82
CA CYS A 51 1.17 -13.10 8.67
C CYS A 51 0.02 -12.55 7.83
N PHE A 52 0.32 -11.47 7.10
CA PHE A 52 -0.64 -10.78 6.25
C PHE A 52 0.01 -10.31 4.95
N ALA A 53 -0.72 -10.40 3.82
CA ALA A 53 -0.26 -9.93 2.52
C ALA A 53 -1.40 -9.30 1.71
N ILE A 54 -1.08 -8.25 0.95
CA ILE A 54 -1.99 -7.55 0.04
C ILE A 54 -1.58 -7.88 -1.40
N ASN A 55 -2.56 -8.18 -2.26
CA ASN A 55 -2.28 -8.33 -3.69
C ASN A 55 -2.04 -6.94 -4.34
N PRO A 56 -0.85 -6.66 -4.88
CA PRO A 56 -0.55 -5.34 -5.48
C PRO A 56 -1.31 -5.07 -6.78
N GLN A 57 -1.78 -6.10 -7.49
CA GLN A 57 -2.58 -5.96 -8.71
C GLN A 57 -4.07 -5.79 -8.43
N ASN A 58 -4.54 -6.28 -7.27
CA ASN A 58 -5.91 -6.10 -6.81
C ASN A 58 -5.93 -5.87 -5.29
N PRO A 59 -5.81 -4.62 -4.82
CA PRO A 59 -5.72 -4.29 -3.40
C PRO A 59 -6.94 -4.70 -2.56
N SER A 60 -8.08 -5.05 -3.17
CA SER A 60 -9.21 -5.62 -2.44
C SER A 60 -8.98 -7.07 -2.02
N THR A 61 -7.97 -7.72 -2.59
CA THR A 61 -7.61 -9.10 -2.26
C THR A 61 -6.49 -9.13 -1.22
N LEU A 62 -6.80 -9.76 -0.08
CA LEU A 62 -5.93 -9.86 1.08
C LEU A 62 -5.79 -11.33 1.49
N TYR A 63 -4.65 -11.66 2.09
CA TYR A 63 -4.36 -12.99 2.61
C TYR A 63 -3.91 -12.91 4.06
N ALA A 64 -4.46 -13.77 4.91
CA ALA A 64 -4.08 -13.90 6.31
C ALA A 64 -3.67 -15.35 6.59
N GLY A 65 -2.44 -15.53 7.09
CA GLY A 65 -2.00 -16.83 7.61
C GLY A 65 -2.27 -16.90 9.10
N THR A 66 -2.97 -17.95 9.52
CA THR A 66 -3.32 -18.17 10.93
C THR A 66 -2.51 -19.31 11.53
N ASP A 67 -2.34 -19.30 12.85
CA ASP A 67 -1.72 -20.38 13.61
C ASP A 67 -2.49 -21.70 13.52
N ILE A 68 -3.82 -21.60 13.51
CA ILE A 68 -4.77 -22.71 13.42
C ILE A 68 -5.82 -22.33 12.36
N GLY A 69 -6.05 -23.19 11.36
CA GLY A 69 -7.05 -22.94 10.30
C GLY A 69 -6.45 -22.58 8.94
N GLY A 70 -5.13 -22.36 8.87
CA GLY A 70 -4.39 -22.20 7.60
C GLY A 70 -4.48 -20.79 7.03
N VAL A 71 -4.53 -20.71 5.70
CA VAL A 71 -4.58 -19.42 4.98
C VAL A 71 -6.02 -19.05 4.69
N PHE A 72 -6.37 -17.80 4.99
CA PHE A 72 -7.64 -17.18 4.64
C PHE A 72 -7.42 -16.10 3.58
N ARG A 73 -8.45 -15.87 2.77
CA ARG A 73 -8.47 -14.84 1.73
C ARG A 73 -9.70 -13.97 1.90
N SER A 74 -9.51 -12.67 1.84
CA SER A 74 -10.57 -11.69 1.61
C SER A 74 -10.46 -11.17 0.17
N THR A 75 -11.58 -10.83 -0.45
CA THR A 75 -11.64 -10.20 -1.78
C THR A 75 -12.36 -8.85 -1.77
N ASP A 76 -12.73 -8.38 -0.59
CA ASP A 76 -13.75 -7.37 -0.38
C ASP A 76 -13.35 -6.28 0.63
N SER A 77 -12.06 -6.08 0.90
CA SER A 77 -11.70 -5.03 1.86
C SER A 77 -10.80 -5.49 2.99
N ASP A 78 -11.01 -6.73 3.45
CA ASP A 78 -10.93 -7.20 4.86
C ASP A 78 -12.32 -7.45 5.51
N ALA A 79 -13.40 -7.13 4.81
CA ALA A 79 -14.76 -7.23 5.35
C ALA A 79 -15.19 -8.68 5.63
N THR A 80 -14.83 -9.63 4.75
CA THR A 80 -15.06 -11.06 4.96
C THR A 80 -13.86 -11.92 4.57
N TRP A 81 -13.66 -12.98 5.34
CA TRP A 81 -12.60 -13.96 5.13
C TRP A 81 -13.19 -15.32 4.82
N ALA A 82 -12.61 -15.98 3.81
CA ALA A 82 -12.90 -17.37 3.48
C ALA A 82 -11.61 -18.18 3.50
N ALA A 83 -11.68 -19.44 3.92
CA ALA A 83 -10.53 -20.33 3.85
C ALA A 83 -10.03 -20.38 2.40
N ALA A 84 -8.76 -20.03 2.20
CA ALA A 84 -8.12 -19.99 0.89
C ALA A 84 -7.76 -21.40 0.39
N ILE A 85 -8.37 -22.45 0.97
CA ILE A 85 -8.21 -23.86 0.61
C ILE A 85 -8.66 -24.10 -0.83
N LYS A 86 -7.83 -23.66 -1.76
CA LYS A 86 -7.85 -24.14 -3.13
C LYS A 86 -6.91 -25.32 -3.11
N THR A 87 -7.42 -26.51 -3.41
CA THR A 87 -6.65 -27.72 -3.70
C THR A 87 -5.29 -27.33 -4.27
N ILE A 88 -4.24 -27.47 -3.45
CA ILE A 88 -2.87 -27.26 -3.89
C ILE A 88 -2.57 -28.43 -4.81
N THR A 89 -2.92 -28.30 -6.09
CA THR A 89 -2.40 -29.18 -7.13
C THR A 89 -0.94 -28.80 -7.31
N ILE A 90 -0.05 -29.49 -6.60
CA ILE A 90 1.38 -29.40 -6.88
C ILE A 90 1.60 -30.15 -8.19
N THR A 91 1.49 -29.45 -9.32
CA THR A 91 1.94 -30.01 -10.60
C THR A 91 3.46 -30.04 -10.55
N TYR A 92 4.02 -31.19 -10.20
CA TYR A 92 5.44 -31.46 -10.44
C TYR A 92 5.65 -31.46 -11.97
N GLN A 93 6.50 -30.57 -12.45
CA GLN A 93 7.03 -30.62 -13.83
C GLN A 93 8.50 -31.04 -13.68
N PRO A 94 8.91 -32.18 -14.28
CA PRO A 94 10.28 -32.68 -14.20
C PRO A 94 11.28 -31.76 -14.90
#